data_AF-A0A961JSF9-F1
#
_entry.id   AF-A0A961JSF9-F1
#
_cell.length_a   1.000
_cell.length_b   1.000
_cell.length_c   1.000
_cell.angle_alpha   90.00
_cell.angle_beta   90.00
_cell.angle_gamma   90.00
#
_symmetry.space_group_name_H-M   'P 1'
#
loop_
_entity.id
_entity.type
_entity.pdbx_description
1 polymer ?
#
loop_
_entity_poly.entity_id
_entity_poly.type
_entity_poly.pdbx_seq_one_letter_code
_entity_poly.pdbx_strand_id
1 'polypeptide(L)'
;ITQTTLSVDDTKYFVTALQARFPSTLAPHKEHTCYATTNRQEAVKAIAPKVDALLVIGSPNSSNSRRLVEVASAKGCGYAQLVGSAGEIDWRALDGIATVGVTAGASAPEVLVDDVVAAFRDRFDVTVETVETARESVEFKVPRVLREEA
;
A
#
# COMPACT_ATOMS: atom_id res chain seq x y z
N ILE A 1 20.28 -10.28 2.43
CA ILE A 1 19.31 -9.97 1.36
C ILE A 1 17.89 -10.02 1.95
N THR A 2 16.96 -9.21 1.44
CA THR A 2 15.55 -9.21 1.86
C THR A 2 14.65 -9.19 0.62
N GLN A 3 13.42 -9.68 0.75
CA GLN A 3 12.41 -9.56 -0.32
C GLN A 3 11.96 -8.10 -0.46
N THR A 4 11.69 -7.66 -1.69
CA THR A 4 11.45 -6.24 -2.02
C THR A 4 10.13 -5.67 -1.51
N THR A 5 9.16 -6.53 -1.17
CA THR A 5 7.78 -6.18 -0.80
C THR A 5 7.47 -6.38 0.69
N LEU A 6 8.49 -6.62 1.52
CA LEU A 6 8.31 -6.77 2.96
C LEU A 6 7.94 -5.42 3.61
N SER A 7 7.47 -5.47 4.86
CA SER A 7 7.38 -4.23 5.62
C SER A 7 8.72 -3.70 6.00
N VAL A 8 8.84 -2.38 5.85
CA VAL A 8 10.00 -1.61 6.27
C VAL A 8 10.22 -1.77 7.78
N ASP A 9 9.15 -1.69 8.57
CA ASP A 9 9.22 -1.73 10.04
C ASP A 9 9.62 -3.14 10.54
N ASP A 10 8.97 -4.20 10.03
CA ASP A 10 9.32 -5.58 10.40
C ASP A 10 10.73 -5.95 9.94
N THR A 11 11.12 -5.52 8.74
CA THR A 11 12.46 -5.78 8.23
C THR A 11 13.50 -5.15 9.14
N LYS A 12 13.29 -3.92 9.60
CA LYS A 12 14.19 -3.25 10.57
C LYS A 12 14.24 -3.99 11.90
N TYR A 13 13.10 -4.45 12.41
CA TYR A 13 13.03 -5.25 13.63
C TYR A 13 13.87 -6.55 13.51
N PHE A 14 13.66 -7.32 12.44
CA PHE A 14 14.39 -8.58 12.23
C PHE A 14 15.89 -8.35 11.97
N VAL A 15 16.27 -7.33 11.20
CA VAL A 15 17.68 -6.98 10.99
C VAL A 15 18.36 -6.66 12.31
N THR A 16 17.70 -5.87 13.17
CA THR A 16 18.24 -5.52 14.50
C THR A 16 18.43 -6.76 15.38
N ALA A 17 17.43 -7.65 15.40
CA ALA A 17 17.50 -8.90 16.15
C ALA A 17 18.62 -9.84 15.63
N LEU A 18 18.79 -9.92 14.31
CA LEU A 18 19.84 -10.72 13.68
C LEU A 18 21.24 -10.17 13.99
N GLN A 19 21.43 -8.85 13.95
CA GLN A 19 22.71 -8.23 14.31
C GLN A 19 23.06 -8.43 15.78
N ALA A 20 22.07 -8.35 16.68
CA ALA A 20 22.28 -8.63 18.10
C ALA A 20 22.66 -10.10 18.34
N ARG A 21 22.03 -11.03 17.61
CA ARG A 21 22.31 -12.47 17.74
C ARG A 21 23.61 -12.90 17.07
N PHE A 22 23.95 -12.28 15.94
CA PHE A 22 25.09 -12.62 15.11
C PHE A 22 25.92 -11.36 14.78
N PRO A 23 26.74 -10.85 15.70
CA PRO A 23 27.44 -9.57 15.55
C PRO A 23 28.42 -9.48 14.37
N SER A 24 28.90 -10.63 13.87
CA SER A 24 29.75 -10.71 12.68
C SER A 24 28.98 -10.61 11.36
N THR A 25 27.65 -10.59 11.39
CA THR A 25 26.81 -10.45 10.19
C THR A 25 26.93 -9.04 9.66
N LEU A 26 27.34 -8.92 8.39
CA LEU A 26 27.32 -7.64 7.69
C LEU A 26 25.88 -7.20 7.48
N ALA A 27 25.53 -6.02 8.01
CA ALA A 27 24.29 -5.37 7.63
C ALA A 27 24.33 -5.10 6.12
N PRO A 28 23.22 -5.30 5.40
CA PRO A 28 23.17 -4.90 4.00
C PRO A 28 23.43 -3.39 3.90
N HIS A 29 24.32 -3.00 2.98
CA HIS A 29 24.71 -1.60 2.76
C HIS A 29 23.51 -0.70 2.37
N LYS A 30 22.43 -1.31 1.89
CA LYS A 30 21.16 -0.68 1.54
C LYS A 30 20.02 -1.68 1.76
N GLU A 31 18.89 -1.22 2.29
CA GLU A 31 17.66 -2.04 2.35
C GLU A 31 17.27 -2.49 0.93
N HIS A 32 16.89 -3.76 0.75
CA HIS A 32 16.47 -4.28 -0.57
C HIS A 32 14.97 -4.04 -0.84
N THR A 33 14.21 -3.52 0.12
CA THR A 33 12.85 -3.05 -0.09
C THR A 33 12.85 -1.98 -1.17
N CYS A 34 12.01 -2.12 -2.20
CA CYS A 34 12.01 -1.17 -3.30
C CYS A 34 11.36 0.16 -2.88
N TYR A 35 11.69 1.23 -3.62
CA TYR A 35 11.15 2.57 -3.34
C TYR A 35 9.60 2.57 -3.34
N ALA A 36 8.99 1.85 -4.28
CA ALA A 36 7.54 1.78 -4.45
C ALA A 36 6.84 1.18 -3.22
N THR A 37 7.44 0.17 -2.59
CA THR A 37 6.91 -0.44 -1.36
C THR A 37 7.08 0.50 -0.17
N THR A 38 8.26 1.12 -0.01
CA THR A 38 8.50 2.09 1.07
C THR A 38 7.52 3.26 0.98
N ASN A 39 7.43 3.91 -0.18
CA ASN A 39 6.58 5.08 -0.38
C ASN A 39 5.10 4.79 -0.11
N ARG A 40 4.59 3.64 -0.60
CA ARG A 40 3.19 3.24 -0.35
C ARG A 40 2.93 2.96 1.13
N GLN A 41 3.85 2.32 1.84
CA GLN A 41 3.71 2.11 3.28
C GLN A 41 3.74 3.45 4.05
N GLU A 42 4.58 4.40 3.64
CA GLU A 42 4.60 5.75 4.23
C GLU A 42 3.31 6.53 3.94
N ALA A 43 2.74 6.42 2.73
CA ALA A 43 1.43 7.00 2.42
C ALA A 43 0.33 6.41 3.31
N VAL A 44 0.30 5.08 3.50
CA VAL A 44 -0.65 4.43 4.42
C VAL A 44 -0.44 4.87 5.87
N LYS A 45 0.81 4.97 6.33
CA LYS A 45 1.14 5.49 7.68
C LYS A 45 0.61 6.91 7.90
N ALA A 46 0.60 7.75 6.87
CA ALA A 46 0.09 9.12 6.96
C ALA A 46 -1.44 9.21 6.96
N ILE A 47 -2.13 8.25 6.33
CA ILE A 47 -3.59 8.23 6.17
C ILE A 47 -4.27 7.46 7.33
N ALA A 48 -3.71 6.31 7.73
CA ALA A 48 -4.30 5.40 8.71
C ALA A 48 -4.81 6.07 10.02
N PRO A 49 -4.11 7.02 10.66
CA PRO A 49 -4.61 7.64 11.90
C PRO A 49 -5.70 8.70 11.69
N LYS A 50 -6.05 9.02 10.44
CA LYS A 50 -7.01 10.08 10.08
C LYS A 50 -8.35 9.54 9.55
N VAL A 51 -8.47 8.22 9.41
CA VAL A 51 -9.61 7.56 8.75
C VAL A 51 -10.17 6.47 9.64
N ASP A 52 -11.49 6.28 9.61
CA ASP A 52 -12.14 5.24 10.41
C ASP A 52 -11.96 3.85 9.75
N ALA A 53 -11.95 3.83 8.42
CA ALA A 53 -11.64 2.66 7.60
C ALA A 53 -10.60 2.96 6.51
N LEU A 54 -9.83 1.95 6.12
CA LEU A 54 -8.91 2.00 5.00
C LEU A 54 -9.08 0.81 4.07
N LEU A 55 -9.44 1.09 2.81
CA LEU A 55 -9.54 0.09 1.75
C LEU A 55 -8.25 0.06 0.94
N VAL A 56 -7.62 -1.11 0.87
CA VAL A 56 -6.47 -1.38 0.02
C VAL A 56 -6.93 -2.13 -1.21
N ILE A 57 -6.75 -1.55 -2.38
CA ILE A 57 -7.12 -2.18 -3.64
C ILE A 57 -5.99 -3.08 -4.11
N GLY A 58 -6.29 -4.36 -4.34
CA GLY A 58 -5.32 -5.31 -4.85
C GLY A 58 -5.74 -6.78 -4.73
N SER A 59 -4.95 -7.65 -5.34
CA SER A 59 -5.18 -9.10 -5.30
C SER A 59 -4.76 -9.70 -3.95
N PRO A 60 -5.47 -10.72 -3.42
CA PRO A 60 -5.07 -11.45 -2.21
C PRO A 60 -3.68 -12.09 -2.33
N ASN A 61 -3.22 -12.39 -3.54
CA ASN A 61 -1.91 -12.99 -3.78
C ASN A 61 -0.77 -11.96 -3.76
N SER A 62 -1.07 -10.66 -3.69
CA SER A 62 -0.08 -9.59 -3.67
C SER A 62 0.46 -9.35 -2.26
N SER A 63 1.72 -9.73 -2.02
CA SER A 63 2.42 -9.48 -0.73
C SER A 63 2.44 -7.98 -0.38
N ASN A 64 2.72 -7.11 -1.36
CA ASN A 64 2.73 -5.66 -1.13
C ASN A 64 1.35 -5.17 -0.67
N SER A 65 0.26 -5.60 -1.33
CA SER A 65 -1.09 -5.15 -0.99
C SER A 65 -1.52 -5.61 0.40
N ARG A 66 -1.26 -6.88 0.75
CA ARG A 66 -1.52 -7.39 2.11
C ARG A 66 -0.73 -6.61 3.16
N ARG A 67 0.53 -6.27 2.85
CA ARG A 67 1.36 -5.48 3.78
C ARG A 67 0.81 -4.08 4.02
N LEU A 68 0.16 -3.45 3.04
CA LEU A 68 -0.50 -2.16 3.25
C LEU A 68 -1.66 -2.27 4.24
N VAL A 69 -2.45 -3.35 4.19
CA VAL A 69 -3.52 -3.61 5.18
C VAL A 69 -2.92 -3.77 6.57
N GLU A 70 -1.88 -4.59 6.71
CA GLU A 70 -1.19 -4.81 7.98
C GLU A 70 -0.61 -3.50 8.55
N VAL A 71 -0.03 -2.66 7.68
CA VAL A 71 0.50 -1.34 8.08
C VAL A 71 -0.62 -0.40 8.50
N ALA A 72 -1.77 -0.39 7.81
CA ALA A 72 -2.91 0.44 8.20
C ALA A 72 -3.41 0.08 9.60
N SER A 73 -3.66 -1.20 9.85
CA SER A 73 -4.10 -1.69 11.17
C SER A 73 -3.08 -1.39 12.26
N ALA A 74 -1.78 -1.57 11.99
CA ALA A 74 -0.71 -1.30 12.94
C ALA A 74 -0.51 0.21 13.25
N LYS A 75 -1.06 1.11 12.43
CA LYS A 75 -0.85 2.57 12.54
C LYS A 75 -2.11 3.34 12.94
N GLY A 76 -3.10 2.64 13.48
CA GLY A 76 -4.25 3.26 14.15
C GLY A 76 -5.54 3.26 13.35
N CYS A 77 -5.59 2.62 12.18
CA CYS A 77 -6.86 2.46 11.46
C CYS A 77 -7.67 1.31 12.09
N GLY A 78 -8.89 1.62 12.57
CA GLY A 78 -9.76 0.67 13.26
C GLY A 78 -10.26 -0.46 12.36
N TYR A 79 -10.44 -0.17 11.06
CA TYR A 79 -10.85 -1.15 10.06
C TYR A 79 -9.98 -1.03 8.80
N ALA A 80 -9.29 -2.10 8.41
CA ALA A 80 -8.55 -2.12 7.16
C ALA A 80 -8.83 -3.40 6.38
N GLN A 81 -9.12 -3.29 5.10
CA GLN A 81 -9.52 -4.42 4.26
C GLN A 81 -8.83 -4.38 2.90
N LEU A 82 -8.45 -5.56 2.41
CA LEU A 82 -8.09 -5.76 1.01
C LEU A 82 -9.35 -5.98 0.16
N VAL A 83 -9.51 -5.22 -0.92
CA VAL A 83 -10.61 -5.35 -1.88
C VAL A 83 -10.06 -5.52 -3.30
N GLY A 84 -10.61 -6.45 -4.07
CA GLY A 84 -10.20 -6.67 -5.47
C GLY A 84 -10.85 -5.68 -6.44
N SER A 85 -12.05 -5.21 -6.12
CA SER A 85 -12.84 -4.28 -6.93
C SER A 85 -13.89 -3.55 -6.11
N ALA A 86 -14.55 -2.54 -6.69
CA ALA A 86 -15.66 -1.84 -6.06
C ALA A 86 -16.85 -2.75 -5.70
N GLY A 87 -17.03 -3.87 -6.43
CA GLY A 87 -18.09 -4.85 -6.15
C GLY A 87 -17.85 -5.69 -4.90
N GLU A 88 -16.62 -5.70 -4.38
CA GLU A 88 -16.23 -6.46 -3.18
C GLU A 88 -16.27 -5.62 -1.90
N ILE A 89 -16.67 -4.35 -1.98
CA ILE A 89 -16.80 -3.49 -0.81
C ILE A 89 -17.93 -4.02 0.08
N ASP A 90 -17.59 -4.39 1.32
CA ASP A 90 -18.57 -4.71 2.35
C ASP A 90 -19.13 -3.41 2.95
N TRP A 91 -20.21 -2.91 2.36
CA TRP A 91 -20.87 -1.69 2.82
C TRP A 91 -21.39 -1.78 4.26
N ARG A 92 -21.66 -2.98 4.78
CA ARG A 92 -22.12 -3.15 6.17
C ARG A 92 -20.99 -2.90 7.15
N ALA A 93 -19.77 -3.28 6.79
CA ALA A 93 -18.59 -3.01 7.60
C ALA A 93 -18.21 -1.52 7.64
N LEU A 94 -18.76 -0.72 6.73
CA LEU A 94 -18.56 0.73 6.66
C LEU A 94 -19.73 1.54 7.26
N ASP A 95 -20.70 0.89 7.90
CA ASP A 95 -21.82 1.58 8.52
C ASP A 95 -21.35 2.51 9.66
N GLY A 96 -21.84 3.75 9.65
CA GLY A 96 -21.46 4.79 10.63
C GLY A 96 -20.07 5.40 10.46
N ILE A 97 -19.29 5.01 9.43
CA ILE A 97 -17.97 5.60 9.15
C ILE A 97 -18.13 6.95 8.43
N ALA A 98 -17.37 7.95 8.87
CA ALA A 98 -17.37 9.28 8.27
C ALA A 98 -16.23 9.45 7.25
N THR A 99 -15.08 8.82 7.49
CA THR A 99 -13.89 8.99 6.65
C THR A 99 -13.31 7.64 6.24
N VAL A 100 -13.19 7.41 4.93
CA VAL A 100 -12.58 6.22 4.34
C VAL A 100 -11.29 6.59 3.60
N GLY A 101 -10.18 5.98 3.98
CA GLY A 101 -8.94 6.02 3.20
C GLY A 101 -8.97 5.00 2.07
N VAL A 102 -8.54 5.40 0.88
CA VAL A 102 -8.38 4.49 -0.27
C VAL A 102 -6.93 4.51 -0.73
N THR A 103 -6.36 3.32 -0.91
CA THR A 103 -5.02 3.15 -1.47
C THR A 103 -4.96 1.91 -2.36
N ALA A 104 -3.86 1.70 -3.05
CA ALA A 104 -3.69 0.62 -3.99
C ALA A 104 -2.31 -0.04 -3.86
N GLY A 105 -2.28 -1.36 -4.03
CA GLY A 105 -1.04 -2.10 -4.20
C GLY A 105 -0.31 -1.69 -5.48
N ALA A 106 1.00 -1.92 -5.55
CA ALA A 106 1.81 -1.56 -6.73
C ALA A 106 1.38 -2.22 -8.06
N SER A 107 0.59 -3.29 -7.99
CA SER A 107 0.09 -4.05 -9.14
C SER A 107 -1.38 -3.76 -9.49
N ALA A 108 -2.05 -2.87 -8.75
CA ALA A 108 -3.46 -2.55 -9.00
C ALA A 108 -3.55 -1.40 -10.02
N PRO A 109 -4.31 -1.56 -11.12
CA PRO A 109 -4.57 -0.48 -12.08
C PRO A 109 -5.31 0.70 -11.44
N GLU A 110 -5.02 1.91 -11.93
CA GLU A 110 -5.63 3.15 -11.46
C GLU A 110 -7.16 3.17 -11.64
N VAL A 111 -7.66 2.58 -12.73
CA VAL A 111 -9.11 2.44 -12.97
C VAL A 111 -9.86 1.75 -11.83
N LEU A 112 -9.22 0.81 -11.10
CA LEU A 112 -9.87 0.17 -9.95
C LEU A 112 -10.01 1.13 -8.76
N VAL A 113 -9.09 2.09 -8.62
CA VAL A 113 -9.19 3.17 -7.62
C VAL A 113 -10.34 4.09 -7.99
N ASP A 114 -10.42 4.49 -9.26
CA ASP A 114 -11.50 5.33 -9.77
C ASP A 114 -12.86 4.68 -9.59
N ASP A 115 -12.99 3.38 -9.88
CA ASP A 115 -14.22 2.62 -9.70
C ASP A 115 -14.66 2.56 -8.23
N VAL A 116 -13.70 2.39 -7.30
CA VAL A 116 -14.01 2.43 -5.86
C VAL A 116 -14.50 3.81 -5.45
N VAL A 117 -13.81 4.88 -5.87
CA VAL A 117 -14.23 6.26 -5.57
C VAL A 117 -15.60 6.57 -6.18
N ALA A 118 -15.87 6.11 -7.40
CA ALA A 118 -17.17 6.23 -8.05
C ALA A 118 -18.27 5.51 -7.26
N ALA A 119 -18.02 4.28 -6.79
CA ALA A 119 -18.98 3.54 -5.98
C ALA A 119 -19.34 4.23 -4.66
N PHE A 120 -18.43 5.01 -4.07
CA PHE A 120 -18.72 5.88 -2.93
C PHE A 120 -19.56 7.10 -3.34
N ARG A 121 -19.21 7.78 -4.45
CA ARG A 121 -19.98 8.91 -5.00
C ARG A 121 -21.43 8.56 -5.35
N ASP A 122 -21.66 7.34 -5.84
CA ASP A 122 -23.01 6.86 -6.18
C ASP A 122 -23.91 6.67 -4.95
N ARG A 123 -23.31 6.51 -3.76
CA ARG A 123 -24.02 6.20 -2.51
C ARG A 123 -24.08 7.37 -1.53
N PHE A 124 -23.09 8.25 -1.57
CA PHE A 124 -22.90 9.31 -0.59
C PHE A 124 -22.47 10.61 -1.25
N ASP A 125 -22.75 11.73 -0.58
CA ASP A 125 -22.11 12.99 -0.89
C ASP A 125 -20.67 12.97 -0.34
N VAL A 126 -19.68 12.96 -1.22
CA VAL A 126 -18.28 12.74 -0.85
C VAL A 126 -17.38 13.90 -1.28
N THR A 127 -16.48 14.28 -0.39
CA THR A 127 -15.34 15.14 -0.71
C THR A 127 -14.08 14.27 -0.79
N VAL A 128 -13.30 14.43 -1.86
CA VAL A 128 -12.08 13.65 -2.09
C VAL A 128 -10.86 14.52 -1.82
N GLU A 129 -10.03 14.11 -0.86
CA GLU A 129 -8.73 14.72 -0.56
C GLU A 129 -7.61 13.76 -0.99
N THR A 130 -6.62 14.28 -1.73
CA THR A 130 -5.43 13.50 -2.12
C THR A 130 -4.31 13.76 -1.14
N VAL A 131 -3.76 12.70 -0.54
CA VAL A 131 -2.61 12.76 0.35
C VAL A 131 -1.35 12.32 -0.40
N GLU A 132 -0.47 13.27 -0.70
CA GLU A 132 0.83 13.01 -1.33
C GLU A 132 1.95 13.04 -0.27
N THR A 133 2.65 11.92 -0.09
CA THR A 133 3.81 11.84 0.82
C THR A 133 5.14 11.81 0.09
N ALA A 134 5.15 11.42 -1.18
CA ALA A 134 6.33 11.35 -2.04
C ALA A 134 5.94 11.46 -3.51
N ARG A 135 6.82 12.03 -4.33
CA ARG A 135 6.71 12.05 -5.80
C ARG A 135 7.62 10.98 -6.41
N GLU A 136 7.05 10.10 -7.21
CA GLU A 136 7.78 9.07 -7.94
C GLU A 136 7.98 9.51 -9.40
N SER A 137 9.24 9.55 -9.87
CA SER A 137 9.59 9.93 -11.25
C SER A 137 10.40 8.85 -11.97
N VAL A 138 10.45 7.65 -11.40
CA VAL A 138 11.23 6.52 -11.93
C VAL A 138 10.42 5.81 -13.00
N GLU A 139 11.00 5.68 -14.20
CA GLU A 139 10.42 4.94 -15.32
C GLU A 139 11.40 3.87 -15.81
N PHE A 140 10.92 2.64 -15.98
CA PHE A 140 11.70 1.55 -16.54
C PHE A 140 11.28 1.32 -17.99
N LYS A 141 12.16 1.67 -18.93
CA LYS A 141 11.89 1.50 -20.36
C LYS A 141 11.76 0.04 -20.72
N VAL A 142 10.78 -0.26 -21.57
CA VAL A 142 10.64 -1.56 -22.21
C VAL A 142 11.97 -1.96 -22.90
N PRO A 143 12.42 -3.23 -22.80
CA PRO A 143 13.59 -3.73 -23.51
C PRO A 143 13.51 -3.40 -25.00
N ARG A 144 14.64 -3.03 -25.62
CA ARG A 144 14.67 -2.57 -27.02
C ARG A 144 14.01 -3.55 -28.00
N VAL A 145 14.15 -4.86 -27.74
CA VAL A 145 13.59 -5.94 -28.57
C VAL A 145 12.05 -6.05 -28.53
N LEU A 146 11.40 -5.39 -27.56
CA LEU A 146 9.94 -5.36 -27.40
C LEU A 146 9.35 -3.99 -27.72
N ARG A 147 10.16 -3.03 -28.20
CA ARG A 147 9.65 -1.74 -28.64
C ARG A 147 9.10 -1.92 -30.05
N GLU A 148 7.84 -1.56 -30.26
CA GLU A 148 7.27 -1.48 -31.60
C GLU A 148 8.10 -0.47 -32.42
N GLU A 149 8.36 -0.80 -33.69
CA GLU A 149 8.94 0.16 -34.62
C GLU A 149 7.91 1.27 -34.83
N ALA A 150 8.29 2.50 -34.49
CA ALA A 150 7.46 3.69 -34.59
C ALA A 150 7.14 4.05 -36.04
#